data_AF-A0A257JKX6-F1
#
_entry.id   AF-A0A257JKX6-F1
#
_cell.length_a   1.000
_cell.length_b   1.000
_cell.length_c   1.000
_cell.angle_alpha   90.00
_cell.angle_beta   90.00
_cell.angle_gamma   90.00
#
_symmetry.space_group_name_H-M   'P 1'
#
loop_
_entity.id
_entity.type
_entity.pdbx_description
1 polymer ?
#
loop_
_entity_poly.entity_id
_entity_poly.type
_entity_poly.pdbx_seq_one_letter_code
_entity_poly.pdbx_strand_id
1 'polypeptide(L)'
;MAQPPGLDTPLPLLGGYPEALLAQVRAALAAGALGRTLQQRYPEVHTLRRDAALYAHASALKARYLKNAPALAKVAYDNRLQIAQRALG
;
A
#
# COMPACT_ATOMS: atom_id res chain seq x y z
N MET A 1 18.96 5.36 14.78
CA MET A 1 18.04 4.58 15.65
C MET A 1 16.72 5.34 15.66
N ALA A 2 15.70 4.88 14.92
CA ALA A 2 14.43 5.61 14.79
C ALA A 2 13.56 5.32 16.02
N GLN A 3 13.30 6.37 16.81
CA GLN A 3 12.42 6.38 17.97
C GLN A 3 11.02 5.85 17.58
N PRO A 4 10.37 4.96 18.36
CA PRO A 4 8.98 4.59 18.10
C PRO A 4 8.08 5.82 18.28
N PRO A 5 7.18 6.12 17.32
CA PRO A 5 6.22 7.20 17.49
C PRO A 5 5.36 6.93 18.73
N GLY A 6 5.12 7.99 19.52
CA GLY A 6 4.34 7.91 20.75
C GLY A 6 2.94 7.34 20.52
N LEU A 7 2.42 6.65 21.54
CA LEU A 7 1.17 5.87 21.52
C LEU A 7 -0.10 6.74 21.26
N ASP A 8 0.05 8.06 21.32
CA ASP A 8 -0.99 9.06 21.07
C ASP A 8 -0.97 9.63 19.64
N THR A 9 -0.12 9.10 18.75
CA THR A 9 -0.05 9.59 17.37
C THR A 9 -1.37 9.28 16.67
N PRO A 10 -2.14 10.28 16.20
CA PRO A 10 -3.34 10.02 15.43
C PRO A 10 -2.95 9.14 14.25
N LEU A 11 -3.67 8.04 14.04
CA LEU A 11 -3.51 7.13 12.90
C LEU A 11 -4.53 7.54 11.83
N PRO A 12 -4.30 8.64 11.06
CA PRO A 12 -5.27 9.16 10.09
C PRO A 12 -5.65 8.13 9.03
N LEU A 13 -4.78 7.13 8.82
CA LEU A 13 -4.98 6.03 7.87
C LEU A 13 -5.82 4.88 8.42
N LEU A 14 -6.01 4.82 9.74
CA LEU A 14 -6.71 3.71 10.40
C LEU A 14 -7.99 4.15 11.12
N GLY A 15 -8.34 5.44 11.09
CA GLY A 15 -9.50 6.00 11.80
C GLY A 15 -10.87 5.42 11.38
N GLY A 16 -10.97 4.80 10.20
CA GLY A 16 -12.19 4.11 9.75
C GLY A 16 -12.29 2.64 10.17
N TYR A 17 -11.29 2.09 10.85
CA TYR A 17 -11.26 0.68 11.25
C TYR A 17 -11.83 0.47 12.66
N PRO A 18 -12.38 -0.71 12.95
CA PRO A 18 -12.96 -1.01 14.26
C PRO A 18 -11.92 -0.86 15.39
N GLU A 19 -12.37 -0.38 16.54
CA GLU A 19 -11.50 -0.07 17.69
C GLU A 19 -10.71 -1.29 18.20
N ALA A 20 -11.26 -2.50 18.05
CA ALA A 20 -10.56 -3.75 18.37
C ALA A 20 -9.29 -3.97 17.52
N LEU A 21 -9.28 -3.51 16.26
CA LEU A 21 -8.10 -3.55 15.40
C LEU A 21 -7.11 -2.46 15.79
N LEU A 22 -7.60 -1.25 16.08
CA LEU A 22 -6.76 -0.14 16.55
C LEU A 22 -6.06 -0.49 17.88
N ALA A 23 -6.75 -1.16 18.80
CA ALA A 23 -6.16 -1.65 20.04
C ALA A 23 -5.02 -2.67 19.81
N GLN A 24 -5.21 -3.62 18.87
CA GLN A 24 -4.17 -4.57 18.49
C GLN A 24 -2.95 -3.87 17.85
N VAL A 25 -3.19 -2.88 17.00
CA VAL A 25 -2.12 -2.07 16.39
C VAL A 25 -1.37 -1.27 17.45
N ARG A 26 -2.08 -0.64 18.40
CA ARG A 26 -1.45 0.09 19.53
C ARG A 26 -0.61 -0.85 20.41
N ALA A 27 -1.10 -2.04 20.72
CA ALA A 27 -0.34 -3.04 21.47
C ALA A 27 0.91 -3.52 20.70
N ALA A 28 0.79 -3.75 19.39
CA ALA A 28 1.90 -4.15 18.54
C ALA A 28 2.94 -3.03 18.32
N LEU A 29 2.51 -1.76 18.35
CA LEU A 29 3.37 -0.58 18.34
C LEU A 29 4.15 -0.45 19.65
N ALA A 30 3.47 -0.59 20.79
CA ALA A 30 4.11 -0.57 22.11
C ALA A 30 5.17 -1.67 22.26
N ALA A 31 4.92 -2.84 21.68
CA ALA A 31 5.86 -3.96 21.66
C ALA A 31 7.00 -3.82 20.63
N GLY A 32 6.99 -2.78 19.77
CA GLY A 32 7.97 -2.62 18.68
C GLY A 32 7.93 -3.73 17.62
N ALA A 33 6.93 -4.62 17.67
CA ALA A 33 6.84 -5.81 16.83
C ALA A 33 6.11 -5.55 15.50
N LEU A 34 5.30 -4.48 15.41
CA LEU A 34 4.45 -4.19 14.26
C LEU A 34 5.22 -4.19 12.93
N GLY A 35 6.36 -3.49 12.88
CA GLY A 35 7.17 -3.39 11.67
C GLY A 35 7.71 -4.76 11.19
N ARG A 36 8.13 -5.60 12.13
CA ARG A 36 8.64 -6.95 11.83
C ARG A 36 7.53 -7.88 11.37
N THR A 37 6.37 -7.85 12.03
CA THR A 37 5.20 -8.64 11.65
C THR A 37 4.70 -8.25 10.26
N LEU A 38 4.67 -6.95 9.94
CA LEU A 38 4.29 -6.48 8.61
C LEU A 38 5.29 -6.91 7.55
N GLN A 39 6.60 -6.81 7.80
CA GLN A 39 7.63 -7.29 6.87
C GLN A 39 7.57 -8.81 6.64
N GLN A 40 7.25 -9.59 7.68
CA GLN A 40 7.11 -11.04 7.55
C GLN A 40 5.86 -11.44 6.77
N ARG A 41 4.74 -10.75 6.99
CA ARG A 41 3.47 -11.04 6.30
C ARG A 41 3.43 -10.49 4.87
N TYR A 42 4.09 -9.36 4.62
CA TYR A 42 4.16 -8.70 3.33
C TYR A 42 5.62 -8.42 2.97
N PRO A 43 6.39 -9.45 2.61
CA PRO A 43 7.80 -9.30 2.26
C PRO A 43 8.00 -8.59 0.92
N GLU A 44 7.02 -8.66 0.02
CA GLU A 44 7.08 -7.97 -1.26
C GLU A 44 6.69 -6.50 -1.11
N VAL A 45 7.68 -5.63 -1.29
CA VAL A 45 7.46 -4.19 -1.40
C VAL A 45 6.74 -3.92 -2.71
N HIS A 46 5.71 -3.08 -2.68
CA HIS A 46 4.99 -2.68 -3.89
C HIS A 46 5.93 -1.87 -4.81
N THR A 47 6.45 -2.51 -5.86
CA THR A 47 7.44 -1.92 -6.78
C THR A 47 6.82 -1.07 -7.89
N LEU A 48 5.50 -1.16 -8.07
CA LEU A 48 4.73 -0.39 -9.07
C LEU A 48 4.46 1.03 -8.58
N ARG A 49 5.51 1.81 -8.26
CA ARG A 49 5.38 3.18 -7.73
C ARG A 49 5.68 4.29 -8.75
N ARG A 50 5.86 3.92 -10.02
CA ARG A 50 6.23 4.83 -11.11
C ARG A 50 5.51 4.45 -12.38
N ASP A 51 5.23 5.43 -13.22
CA ASP A 51 4.55 5.26 -14.52
C ASP A 51 5.28 4.23 -15.40
N ALA A 52 6.63 4.22 -15.37
CA ALA A 52 7.45 3.27 -16.11
C ALA A 52 7.27 1.81 -15.65
N ALA A 53 7.15 1.57 -14.34
CA ALA A 53 6.94 0.23 -13.79
C ALA A 53 5.50 -0.24 -14.08
N LEU A 54 4.54 0.69 -13.98
CA LEU A 54 3.15 0.42 -14.36
C LEU A 54 3.03 0.11 -15.86
N TYR A 55 3.73 0.87 -16.71
CA TYR A 55 3.74 0.63 -18.16
C TYR A 55 4.35 -0.71 -18.51
N ALA A 56 5.48 -1.08 -17.90
CA ALA A 56 6.10 -2.38 -18.11
C ALA A 56 5.17 -3.53 -17.69
N HIS A 57 4.52 -3.40 -16.53
CA HIS A 57 3.57 -4.39 -16.03
C HIS A 57 2.34 -4.52 -16.95
N ALA A 58 1.70 -3.41 -17.31
CA ALA A 58 0.55 -3.39 -18.20
C ALA A 58 0.91 -3.90 -19.61
N SER A 59 2.09 -3.59 -20.11
CA SER A 59 2.58 -4.10 -21.40
C SER A 59 2.82 -5.61 -21.36
N ALA A 60 3.35 -6.15 -20.25
CA ALA A 60 3.50 -7.59 -20.08
C ALA A 60 2.14 -8.32 -20.05
N LEU A 61 1.13 -7.75 -19.37
CA LEU A 61 -0.24 -8.25 -19.41
C LEU A 61 -0.82 -8.19 -20.84
N LYS A 62 -0.65 -7.07 -21.54
CA LYS A 62 -1.08 -6.94 -22.93
C LYS A 62 -0.42 -7.98 -23.83
N ALA A 63 0.89 -8.19 -23.72
CA ALA A 63 1.59 -9.20 -24.50
C ALA A 63 1.08 -10.62 -24.22
N ARG A 64 0.72 -10.90 -22.94
CA ARG A 64 0.22 -12.21 -22.51
C ARG A 64 -1.20 -12.51 -23.01
N TYR A 65 -2.09 -11.52 -23.02
CA TYR A 65 -3.52 -11.72 -23.27
C TYR A 65 -4.05 -11.09 -24.58
N LEU A 66 -3.33 -10.12 -25.15
CA LEU A 66 -3.77 -9.29 -26.27
C LEU A 66 -2.69 -9.17 -27.34
N LYS A 67 -2.50 -10.27 -28.09
CA LYS A 67 -1.44 -10.43 -29.10
C LYS A 67 -1.49 -9.40 -30.25
N ASN A 68 -2.68 -8.89 -30.60
CA ASN A 68 -2.88 -7.96 -31.73
C ASN A 68 -3.35 -6.55 -31.31
N ALA A 69 -3.25 -6.18 -30.03
CA ALA A 69 -3.66 -4.84 -29.60
C ALA A 69 -2.60 -3.77 -29.96
N PRO A 70 -2.99 -2.50 -30.18
CA PRO A 70 -2.04 -1.39 -30.30
C PRO A 70 -1.25 -1.16 -28.99
N ALA A 71 -0.20 -0.34 -29.06
CA ALA A 71 0.57 0.05 -27.88
C ALA A 71 -0.28 0.89 -26.91
N LEU A 72 0.03 0.84 -25.62
CA LEU A 72 -0.69 1.62 -24.61
C LEU A 72 -0.44 3.12 -24.84
N ALA A 73 -1.50 3.86 -25.17
CA ALA A 73 -1.41 5.28 -25.52
C ALA A 73 -1.17 6.21 -24.31
N LYS A 74 -1.59 5.78 -23.11
CA LYS A 74 -1.41 6.54 -21.87
C LYS A 74 -1.32 5.58 -20.70
N VAL A 75 -0.26 5.74 -19.90
CA VAL A 75 -0.12 5.09 -18.60
C VAL A 75 0.26 6.18 -17.61
N ALA A 76 -0.54 6.31 -16.56
CA ALA A 76 -0.32 7.28 -15.50
C ALA A 76 -0.46 6.56 -14.16
N TYR A 77 0.55 6.70 -13.32
CA TYR A 77 0.57 6.21 -11.96
C TYR A 77 0.11 7.34 -11.04
N ASP A 78 -1.06 7.18 -10.43
CA ASP A 78 -1.50 8.08 -9.38
C ASP A 78 -0.96 7.59 -8.03
N ASN A 79 0.11 8.24 -7.56
CA ASN A 79 0.71 7.98 -6.25
C ASN A 79 -0.13 8.57 -5.10
N ARG A 80 -1.23 9.27 -5.39
CA ARG A 80 -2.18 9.73 -4.38
C ARG A 80 -3.16 8.60 -4.12
N LEU A 81 -2.83 7.78 -3.13
CA LEU A 81 -3.85 6.97 -2.46
C LEU A 81 -4.89 7.97 -1.92
N GLN A 82 -6.04 8.12 -2.58
CA GLN A 82 -7.18 8.93 -2.12
C GLN A 82 -7.87 8.18 -0.96
N ILE A 83 -7.12 7.91 0.10
CA ILE A 83 -7.57 7.13 1.28
C ILE A 83 -8.72 7.87 1.98
N ALA A 84 -8.78 9.19 1.83
CA ALA A 84 -9.76 10.04 2.50
C ALA A 84 -11.19 9.95 1.95
N GLN A 85 -11.43 9.38 0.76
CA GLN A 85 -12.78 9.40 0.16
C GLN A 85 -13.38 8.04 -0.20
N ARG A 86 -12.57 6.97 -0.22
CA ARG A 86 -13.04 5.60 -0.55
C ARG A 86 -12.27 4.53 0.22
N ALA A 87 -12.06 4.73 1.52
CA ALA A 87 -11.66 3.61 2.37
C ALA A 87 -12.82 2.60 2.39
N LEU A 88 -12.69 1.57 1.55
CA LEU A 88 -13.47 0.33 1.46
C LEU A 88 -14.76 0.33 2.29
N GLY A 89 -15.85 0.79 1.67
CA GLY A 89 -17.20 0.38 2.07
C GLY A 89 -17.50 -1.03 1.59
#